data_AF-A0A955JHW9-F1
#
_entry.id   AF-A0A955JHW9-F1
#
_cell.length_a   1.000
_cell.length_b   1.000
_cell.length_c   1.000
_cell.angle_alpha   90.00
_cell.angle_beta   90.00
_cell.angle_gamma   90.00
#
_symmetry.space_group_name_H-M   'P 1'
#
loop_
_entity.id
_entity.type
_entity.pdbx_description
1 polymer ?
#
loop_
_entity_poly.entity_id
_entity_poly.type
_entity_poly.pdbx_seq_one_letter_code
_entity_poly.pdbx_strand_id
1 'polypeptide(L)'
;MVKTKRNNYWEPYARILESMPRFQAAISDVRKRLNIPETGIPYDERADWFAKFFQNPDEDTAGRYGGAYGYELLPPNKQLLDELDSLRLDFNLDPRWLHPLFSYIFSADDTLDSPSMQSAWPSSKMNDVRLPKEQQRVTSLSIRIEKDTTIHDIEAIWSDIKKYQAYMDSEIPSRRDPIQPDTVKRYKKVMELRKDKKNTYDKIANDYPKLGFDTGEDVRGFIRRIEKRFKKRSTLRDLPKLYWHN
;
A
#
# COMPACT_ATOMS: atom_id res chain seq x y z
N MET A 1 12.08 2.96 -36.81
CA MET A 1 10.88 3.09 -35.96
C MET A 1 10.74 4.55 -35.54
N VAL A 2 9.76 5.25 -36.12
CA VAL A 2 9.50 6.66 -35.82
C VAL A 2 8.76 6.72 -34.49
N LYS A 3 9.39 7.28 -33.44
CA LYS A 3 8.72 7.61 -32.18
C LYS A 3 7.55 8.53 -32.52
N THR A 4 6.32 8.05 -32.38
CA THR A 4 5.12 8.86 -32.59
C THR A 4 5.14 10.04 -31.63
N LYS A 5 5.13 11.25 -32.18
CA LYS A 5 5.13 12.60 -31.57
C LYS A 5 4.01 12.88 -30.54
N ARG A 6 3.34 11.89 -29.96
CA ARG A 6 2.37 12.12 -28.88
C ARG A 6 3.12 12.25 -27.56
N ASN A 7 3.32 13.50 -27.14
CA ASN A 7 3.57 13.97 -25.78
C ASN A 7 4.95 13.71 -25.16
N ASN A 8 5.97 14.45 -25.62
CA ASN A 8 7.10 14.83 -24.76
C ASN A 8 6.79 16.21 -24.13
N TYR A 9 5.65 16.40 -23.48
CA TYR A 9 5.36 17.69 -22.81
C TYR A 9 6.19 17.82 -21.52
N TRP A 10 6.36 16.71 -20.80
CA TRP A 10 6.98 16.69 -19.49
C TRP A 10 8.51 16.86 -19.52
N GLU A 11 9.18 16.34 -20.55
CA GLU A 11 10.64 16.44 -20.67
C GLU A 11 11.14 17.89 -20.89
N PRO A 12 10.59 18.67 -21.83
CA PRO A 12 10.86 20.11 -21.91
C PRO A 12 10.48 20.84 -20.63
N TYR A 13 9.37 20.46 -19.98
CA TYR A 13 8.96 21.10 -18.73
C TYR A 13 9.93 20.83 -17.57
N ALA A 14 10.49 19.61 -17.48
CA ALA A 14 11.55 19.27 -16.53
C ALA A 14 12.78 20.15 -16.74
N ARG A 15 13.25 20.28 -17.99
CA ARG A 15 14.39 21.16 -18.34
C ARG A 15 14.12 22.63 -18.04
N ILE A 16 12.89 23.08 -18.26
CA ILE A 16 12.47 24.44 -17.90
C ILE A 16 12.57 24.63 -16.39
N LEU A 17 12.00 23.73 -15.59
CA LEU A 17 12.08 23.78 -14.13
C LEU A 17 13.54 23.77 -13.65
N GLU A 18 14.39 22.89 -14.18
CA GLU A 18 15.82 22.84 -13.87
C GLU A 18 16.50 24.19 -14.11
N SER A 19 16.21 24.83 -15.24
CA SER A 19 16.83 26.11 -15.59
C SER A 19 16.29 27.30 -14.78
N MET A 20 15.19 27.15 -14.04
CA MET A 20 14.56 28.25 -13.29
C MET A 20 15.32 28.54 -11.99
N PRO A 21 15.87 29.76 -11.80
CA PRO A 21 16.61 30.11 -10.58
C PRO A 21 15.76 29.99 -9.30
N ARG A 22 14.48 30.35 -9.38
CA ARG A 22 13.54 30.23 -8.25
C ARG A 22 13.30 28.76 -7.87
N PHE A 23 13.28 27.86 -8.84
CA PHE A 23 13.12 26.43 -8.59
C PHE A 23 14.37 25.86 -7.90
N GLN A 24 15.56 26.19 -8.40
CA GLN A 24 16.82 25.77 -7.77
C GLN A 24 16.97 26.32 -6.34
N ALA A 25 16.54 27.56 -6.09
CA ALA A 25 16.50 28.14 -4.74
C ALA A 25 15.56 27.35 -3.82
N ALA A 26 14.35 27.01 -4.28
CA ALA A 26 13.40 26.21 -3.51
C ALA A 26 13.96 24.81 -3.19
N ILE A 27 14.63 24.17 -4.16
CA ILE A 27 15.30 22.87 -3.95
C ILE A 27 16.43 22.99 -2.92
N SER A 28 17.27 24.03 -3.01
CA SER A 28 18.33 24.30 -2.03
C SER A 28 17.76 24.49 -0.62
N ASP A 29 16.66 25.24 -0.50
CA ASP A 29 16.00 25.48 0.78
C ASP A 29 15.39 24.21 1.39
N VAL A 30 14.77 23.35 0.56
CA VAL A 30 14.30 22.03 0.98
C VAL A 30 15.47 21.15 1.45
N ARG A 31 16.57 21.11 0.68
CA ARG A 31 17.77 20.36 1.06
C ARG A 31 18.31 20.80 2.42
N LYS A 32 18.39 22.12 2.68
CA LYS A 32 18.78 22.66 3.99
C LYS A 32 17.84 22.21 5.11
N ARG A 33 16.52 22.31 4.92
CA ARG A 33 15.53 21.91 5.94
C ARG A 33 15.55 20.40 6.24
N LEU A 34 15.90 19.58 5.25
CA LEU A 34 16.02 18.13 5.38
C LEU A 34 17.43 17.66 5.75
N ASN A 35 18.39 18.57 5.99
CA ASN A 35 19.80 18.25 6.25
C ASN A 35 20.46 17.40 5.14
N ILE A 36 20.15 17.73 3.88
CA ILE A 36 20.73 17.13 2.68
C ILE A 36 21.83 18.07 2.16
N PRO A 37 22.99 17.56 1.70
CA PRO A 37 24.02 18.40 1.09
C PRO A 37 23.50 19.19 -0.11
N GLU A 38 24.09 20.36 -0.39
CA GLU A 38 23.65 21.21 -1.50
C GLU A 38 23.76 20.52 -2.86
N THR A 39 24.68 19.58 -3.02
CA THR A 39 24.86 18.77 -4.24
C THR A 39 24.11 17.44 -4.18
N GLY A 40 23.17 17.25 -3.25
CA GLY A 40 22.51 15.97 -3.03
C GLY A 40 23.42 14.95 -2.32
N ILE A 41 22.91 13.73 -2.12
CA ILE A 41 23.64 12.68 -1.41
C ILE A 41 24.42 11.83 -2.43
N PRO A 42 25.75 11.69 -2.28
CA PRO A 42 26.55 10.81 -3.14
C PRO A 42 26.00 9.39 -3.16
N TYR A 43 26.03 8.74 -4.33
CA TYR A 43 25.42 7.42 -4.54
C TYR A 43 25.83 6.40 -3.46
N ASP A 44 27.12 6.34 -3.12
CA ASP A 44 27.68 5.40 -2.15
C ASP A 44 27.27 5.69 -0.69
N GLU A 45 26.85 6.92 -0.39
CA GLU A 45 26.44 7.36 0.96
C GLU A 45 24.92 7.34 1.16
N ARG A 46 24.14 7.22 0.08
CA ARG A 46 22.66 7.28 0.11
C ARG A 46 22.07 6.23 1.05
N ALA A 47 22.58 5.00 1.03
CA ALA A 47 22.05 3.91 1.84
C ALA A 47 22.16 4.22 3.35
N ASP A 48 23.34 4.63 3.80
CA ASP A 48 23.60 4.96 5.20
C ASP A 48 22.83 6.22 5.64
N TRP A 49 22.72 7.20 4.75
CA TRP A 49 21.93 8.40 5.02
C TRP A 49 20.45 8.06 5.17
N PHE A 50 19.86 7.30 4.25
CA PHE A 50 18.46 6.88 4.33
C PHE A 50 18.18 6.04 5.58
N ALA A 51 19.10 5.15 5.96
CA ALA A 51 18.96 4.36 7.18
C ALA A 51 18.87 5.24 8.44
N LYS A 52 19.65 6.32 8.51
CA LYS A 52 19.61 7.29 9.62
C LYS A 52 18.37 8.18 9.56
N PHE A 53 18.04 8.70 8.39
CA PHE A 53 16.93 9.64 8.21
C PHE A 53 15.55 8.99 8.44
N PHE A 54 15.40 7.69 8.13
CA PHE A 54 14.16 6.95 8.33
C PHE A 54 14.17 6.02 9.55
N GLN A 55 15.12 6.19 10.47
CA GLN A 55 15.26 5.31 11.64
C GLN A 55 14.01 5.29 12.53
N ASN A 56 13.21 6.36 12.52
CA ASN A 56 11.93 6.47 13.22
C ASN A 56 10.79 6.68 12.21
N PRO A 57 10.18 5.62 11.68
CA PRO A 57 9.07 5.74 10.74
C PRO A 57 7.84 6.35 11.43
N ASP A 58 7.20 7.32 10.78
CA ASP A 58 5.96 7.92 11.27
C ASP A 58 4.77 7.04 10.85
N GLU A 59 4.31 6.20 11.77
CA GLU A 59 3.20 5.26 11.54
C GLU A 59 1.88 5.96 11.16
N ASP A 60 1.65 7.19 11.64
CA ASP A 60 0.44 7.98 11.30
C ASP A 60 0.53 8.47 9.86
N THR A 61 1.71 8.94 9.44
CA THR A 61 1.96 9.36 8.06
C THR A 61 1.87 8.19 7.07
N ALA A 62 2.34 7.00 7.43
CA ALA A 62 2.14 5.79 6.62
C ALA A 62 0.64 5.47 6.43
N GLY A 63 -0.18 5.65 7.47
CA GLY A 63 -1.62 5.46 7.39
C GLY A 63 -2.34 6.51 6.52
N ARG A 64 -1.88 7.76 6.56
CA ARG A 64 -2.47 8.88 5.81
C ARG A 64 -2.07 8.91 4.33
N TYR A 65 -0.80 8.60 4.03
CA TYR A 65 -0.24 8.74 2.69
C TYR A 65 0.09 7.41 2.00
N GLY A 66 0.18 6.29 2.73
CA GLY A 66 0.56 4.98 2.19
C GLY A 66 -0.41 4.35 1.18
N GLY A 67 -1.46 5.07 0.77
CA GLY A 67 -2.33 4.73 -0.35
C GLY A 67 -2.64 5.89 -1.29
N ALA A 68 -1.95 7.04 -1.15
CA ALA A 68 -2.13 8.21 -2.00
C ALA A 68 -1.10 8.22 -3.15
N TYR A 69 -1.59 8.44 -4.38
CA TYR A 69 -0.75 8.43 -5.59
C TYR A 69 0.38 9.44 -5.61
N GLY A 70 1.58 8.94 -5.88
CA GLY A 70 2.84 9.68 -5.84
C GLY A 70 3.52 9.63 -4.46
N TYR A 71 2.84 9.13 -3.43
CA TYR A 71 3.38 8.89 -2.10
C TYR A 71 3.57 7.42 -1.80
N GLU A 72 3.00 6.50 -2.59
CA GLU A 72 3.04 5.08 -2.26
C GLU A 72 4.46 4.55 -2.25
N LEU A 73 5.35 5.10 -3.11
CA LEU A 73 6.75 4.74 -3.13
C LEU A 73 7.66 5.64 -2.30
N LEU A 74 7.09 6.64 -1.63
CA LEU A 74 7.84 7.57 -0.82
C LEU A 74 7.93 7.06 0.62
N PRO A 75 9.07 7.26 1.28
CA PRO A 75 9.19 6.94 2.70
C PRO A 75 8.17 7.70 3.54
N PRO A 76 7.50 7.06 4.52
CA PRO A 76 6.46 7.68 5.35
C PRO A 76 7.09 8.58 6.42
N ASN A 77 7.62 9.72 5.99
CA ASN A 77 8.18 10.76 6.85
C ASN A 77 7.41 12.05 6.59
N LYS A 78 6.67 12.53 7.60
CA LYS A 78 5.78 13.68 7.46
C LYS A 78 6.49 14.92 6.91
N GLN A 79 7.65 15.25 7.50
CA GLN A 79 8.42 16.43 7.11
C GLN A 79 8.82 16.34 5.64
N LEU A 80 9.33 15.20 5.18
CA LEU A 80 9.65 14.98 3.78
C LEU A 80 8.42 15.16 2.87
N LEU A 81 7.30 14.52 3.22
CA LEU A 81 6.10 14.55 2.38
C LEU A 81 5.51 15.97 2.32
N ASP A 82 5.49 16.71 3.42
CA ASP A 82 5.01 18.10 3.50
C ASP A 82 5.89 19.03 2.64
N GLU A 83 7.21 18.83 2.62
CA GLU A 83 8.14 19.60 1.79
C GLU A 83 7.93 19.30 0.29
N LEU A 84 7.78 18.02 -0.07
CA LEU A 84 7.49 17.61 -1.45
C LEU A 84 6.15 18.16 -1.94
N ASP A 85 5.13 18.13 -1.08
CA ASP A 85 3.82 18.68 -1.42
C ASP A 85 3.85 20.18 -1.61
N SER A 86 4.53 20.88 -0.69
CA SER A 86 4.67 22.33 -0.75
C SER A 86 5.40 22.75 -2.03
N LEU A 87 6.50 22.08 -2.37
CA LEU A 87 7.25 22.33 -3.60
C LEU A 87 6.40 22.00 -4.84
N ARG A 88 5.66 20.89 -4.82
CA ARG A 88 4.73 20.55 -5.90
C ARG A 88 3.69 21.65 -6.10
N LEU A 89 3.08 22.14 -5.02
CA LEU A 89 2.03 23.18 -5.07
C LEU A 89 2.58 24.53 -5.52
N ASP A 90 3.75 24.94 -5.04
CA ASP A 90 4.39 26.22 -5.36
C ASP A 90 4.70 26.38 -6.85
N PHE A 91 4.99 25.26 -7.52
CA PHE A 91 5.28 25.22 -8.96
C PHE A 91 4.09 24.67 -9.78
N ASN A 92 2.91 24.53 -9.16
CA ASN A 92 1.67 24.04 -9.77
C ASN A 92 1.86 22.70 -10.52
N LEU A 93 2.59 21.79 -9.88
CA LEU A 93 2.96 20.50 -10.41
C LEU A 93 1.89 19.44 -10.13
N ASP A 94 1.75 18.53 -11.08
CA ASP A 94 0.91 17.35 -10.97
C ASP A 94 1.46 16.35 -9.92
N PRO A 95 0.63 15.59 -9.18
CA PRO A 95 1.09 14.57 -8.23
C PRO A 95 2.14 13.58 -8.78
N ARG A 96 2.13 13.31 -10.09
CA ARG A 96 3.16 12.47 -10.74
C ARG A 96 4.60 13.01 -10.58
N TRP A 97 4.77 14.29 -10.24
CA TRP A 97 6.07 14.91 -9.98
C TRP A 97 6.68 14.56 -8.63
N LEU A 98 5.93 13.98 -7.69
CA LEU A 98 6.44 13.69 -6.34
C LEU A 98 7.68 12.78 -6.35
N HIS A 99 7.70 11.74 -7.19
CA HIS A 99 8.86 10.85 -7.33
C HIS A 99 10.06 11.51 -8.03
N PRO A 100 9.88 12.19 -9.18
CA PRO A 100 10.96 13.00 -9.77
C PRO A 100 11.54 14.04 -8.81
N LEU A 101 10.70 14.77 -8.08
CA LEU A 101 11.14 15.77 -7.11
C LEU A 101 11.90 15.14 -5.95
N PHE A 102 11.38 14.05 -5.38
CA PHE A 102 12.08 13.27 -4.38
C PHE A 102 13.47 12.87 -4.90
N SER A 103 13.51 12.22 -6.06
CA SER A 103 14.77 11.75 -6.65
C SER A 103 15.73 12.92 -6.83
N TYR A 104 15.29 14.03 -7.43
CA TYR A 104 16.10 15.22 -7.67
C TYR A 104 16.63 15.88 -6.39
N ILE A 105 15.84 15.93 -5.31
CA ILE A 105 16.27 16.50 -4.03
C ILE A 105 17.40 15.67 -3.41
N PHE A 106 17.29 14.34 -3.46
CA PHE A 106 18.24 13.41 -2.81
C PHE A 106 19.40 12.99 -3.71
N SER A 107 19.22 13.02 -5.03
CA SER A 107 20.23 12.63 -5.98
C SER A 107 21.33 13.67 -6.07
N ALA A 108 22.56 13.18 -6.14
CA ALA A 108 23.69 13.95 -6.67
C ALA A 108 23.70 14.03 -8.20
N ASP A 109 22.63 13.54 -8.83
CA ASP A 109 22.39 13.68 -10.26
C ASP A 109 21.79 15.06 -10.53
N ASP A 110 22.38 15.80 -11.47
CA ASP A 110 22.03 17.20 -11.79
C ASP A 110 20.75 17.32 -12.64
N THR A 111 20.06 16.20 -12.91
CA THR A 111 18.91 16.16 -13.81
C THR A 111 17.64 15.70 -13.10
N LEU A 112 16.63 16.56 -13.15
CA LEU A 112 15.23 16.29 -12.85
C LEU A 112 14.62 15.43 -13.96
N ASP A 113 14.22 14.22 -13.58
CA ASP A 113 13.49 13.34 -14.47
C ASP A 113 12.08 13.85 -14.77
N SER A 114 11.52 13.40 -15.89
CA SER A 114 10.11 13.65 -16.18
C SER A 114 9.21 12.71 -15.36
N PRO A 115 8.01 13.16 -14.94
CA PRO A 115 7.00 12.28 -14.38
C PRO A 115 6.57 11.16 -15.35
N SER A 116 5.93 10.14 -14.80
CA SER A 116 5.30 9.09 -15.60
C SER A 116 4.33 9.67 -16.64
N MET A 117 4.43 9.18 -17.87
CA MET A 117 3.51 9.52 -18.97
C MET A 117 2.11 8.91 -18.78
N GLN A 118 1.99 7.90 -17.92
CA GLN A 118 0.70 7.28 -17.64
C GLN A 118 -0.16 8.27 -16.85
N SER A 119 -1.45 8.37 -17.20
CA SER A 119 -2.42 9.28 -16.56
C SER A 119 -3.64 8.55 -15.99
N ALA A 120 -3.74 7.24 -16.22
CA ALA A 120 -4.79 6.39 -15.68
C ALA A 120 -4.20 5.12 -15.08
N TRP A 121 -4.78 4.65 -13.96
CA TRP A 121 -4.36 3.40 -13.33
C TRP A 121 -5.55 2.61 -12.79
N PRO A 122 -5.48 1.26 -12.85
CA PRO A 122 -6.35 0.42 -12.06
C PRO A 122 -5.96 0.54 -10.58
N SER A 123 -6.93 0.84 -9.72
CA SER A 123 -6.77 0.81 -8.27
C SER A 123 -7.63 -0.30 -7.71
N SER A 124 -6.98 -1.39 -7.31
CA SER A 124 -7.65 -2.55 -6.72
C SER A 124 -7.64 -2.45 -5.20
N LYS A 125 -8.79 -2.61 -4.57
CA LYS A 125 -8.87 -2.89 -3.13
C LYS A 125 -8.92 -4.38 -2.91
N MET A 126 -7.84 -4.92 -2.36
CA MET A 126 -7.83 -6.32 -1.95
C MET A 126 -8.69 -6.52 -0.70
N ASN A 127 -9.17 -7.74 -0.52
CA ASN A 127 -9.60 -8.22 0.79
C ASN A 127 -8.41 -8.19 1.76
N ASP A 128 -8.63 -8.70 2.97
CA ASP A 128 -7.63 -8.66 4.04
C ASP A 128 -6.25 -9.13 3.56
N VAL A 129 -5.32 -8.18 3.38
CA VAL A 129 -3.97 -8.40 2.81
C VAL A 129 -3.13 -9.39 3.62
N ARG A 130 -3.57 -9.71 4.85
CA ARG A 130 -2.97 -10.70 5.74
C ARG A 130 -3.36 -12.14 5.37
N LEU A 131 -4.27 -12.34 4.43
CA LEU A 131 -4.64 -13.65 3.92
C LEU A 131 -3.53 -14.22 3.02
N PRO A 132 -3.37 -15.55 2.94
CA PRO A 132 -2.51 -16.21 1.95
C PRO A 132 -2.82 -15.73 0.53
N LYS A 133 -1.81 -15.71 -0.35
CA LYS A 133 -1.92 -15.19 -1.72
C LYS A 133 -3.08 -15.82 -2.50
N GLU A 134 -3.30 -17.11 -2.31
CA GLU A 134 -4.33 -17.92 -2.94
C GLU A 134 -5.73 -17.57 -2.44
N GLN A 135 -5.83 -16.79 -1.36
CA GLN A 135 -7.06 -16.30 -0.72
C GLN A 135 -7.20 -14.77 -0.84
N GLN A 136 -6.16 -14.07 -1.32
CA GLN A 136 -6.26 -12.67 -1.65
C GLN A 136 -7.16 -12.50 -2.88
N ARG A 137 -8.12 -11.59 -2.79
CA ARG A 137 -9.12 -11.33 -3.82
C ARG A 137 -9.30 -9.84 -3.95
N VAL A 138 -9.55 -9.38 -5.16
CA VAL A 138 -9.99 -8.00 -5.38
C VAL A 138 -11.44 -7.90 -4.92
N THR A 139 -11.74 -6.94 -4.07
CA THR A 139 -13.11 -6.69 -3.55
C THR A 139 -13.78 -5.52 -4.23
N SER A 140 -12.98 -4.56 -4.71
CA SER A 140 -13.42 -3.49 -5.58
C SER A 140 -12.27 -3.10 -6.49
N LEU A 141 -12.62 -2.66 -7.70
CA LEU A 141 -11.70 -2.10 -8.67
C LEU A 141 -12.24 -0.74 -9.08
N SER A 142 -11.43 0.29 -8.96
CA SER A 142 -11.71 1.63 -9.49
C SER A 142 -10.66 2.00 -10.52
N ILE A 143 -11.03 2.92 -11.41
CA ILE A 143 -10.10 3.56 -12.33
C ILE A 143 -9.82 4.93 -11.77
N ARG A 144 -8.55 5.24 -11.54
CA ARG A 144 -8.10 6.59 -11.24
C ARG A 144 -7.71 7.26 -12.55
N ILE A 145 -8.12 8.51 -12.71
CA ILE A 145 -7.81 9.35 -13.86
C ILE A 145 -7.21 10.68 -13.38
N GLU A 146 -6.18 11.15 -14.06
CA GLU A 146 -5.61 12.49 -13.87
C GLU A 146 -6.21 13.50 -14.86
N LYS A 147 -5.93 14.79 -14.63
CA LYS A 147 -6.53 15.91 -15.38
C LYS A 147 -6.39 15.79 -16.90
N ASP A 148 -5.28 15.26 -17.39
CA ASP A 148 -4.93 15.12 -18.80
C ASP A 148 -5.32 13.74 -19.39
N THR A 149 -6.04 12.91 -18.64
CA THR A 149 -6.42 11.57 -19.08
C THR A 149 -7.37 11.60 -20.27
N THR A 150 -6.98 10.90 -21.33
CA THR A 150 -7.82 10.66 -22.50
C THR A 150 -8.49 9.28 -22.42
N ILE A 151 -9.50 9.05 -23.26
CA ILE A 151 -10.15 7.74 -23.36
C ILE A 151 -9.15 6.64 -23.77
N HIS A 152 -8.17 6.97 -24.61
CA HIS A 152 -7.14 6.03 -25.05
C HIS A 152 -6.21 5.60 -23.91
N ASP A 153 -5.98 6.47 -22.92
CA ASP A 153 -5.20 6.12 -21.73
C ASP A 153 -5.96 5.12 -20.85
N ILE A 154 -7.29 5.25 -20.80
CA ILE A 154 -8.18 4.29 -20.11
C ILE A 154 -8.20 2.95 -20.87
N GLU A 155 -8.26 2.97 -22.20
CA GLU A 155 -8.19 1.77 -23.04
C GLU A 155 -6.86 1.04 -22.86
N ALA A 156 -5.75 1.77 -22.73
CA ALA A 156 -4.41 1.20 -22.55
C ALA A 156 -4.29 0.37 -21.26
N ILE A 157 -4.94 0.79 -20.18
CA ILE A 157 -4.93 0.06 -18.90
C ILE A 157 -5.97 -1.06 -18.80
N TRP A 158 -6.81 -1.24 -19.84
CA TRP A 158 -7.92 -2.19 -19.78
C TRP A 158 -7.47 -3.65 -19.64
N SER A 159 -6.28 -3.98 -20.15
CA SER A 159 -5.68 -5.30 -19.96
C SER A 159 -5.39 -5.62 -18.48
N ASP A 160 -4.96 -4.63 -17.71
CA ASP A 160 -4.70 -4.77 -16.27
C ASP A 160 -6.01 -4.81 -15.47
N ILE A 161 -7.01 -4.03 -15.88
CA ILE A 161 -8.37 -4.11 -15.33
C ILE A 161 -8.91 -5.53 -15.44
N LYS A 162 -8.80 -6.16 -16.62
CA LYS A 162 -9.22 -7.56 -16.83
C LYS A 162 -8.48 -8.55 -15.92
N LYS A 163 -7.18 -8.33 -15.67
CA LYS A 163 -6.41 -9.15 -14.72
C LYS A 163 -7.01 -9.05 -13.32
N TYR A 164 -7.29 -7.84 -12.84
CA TYR A 164 -7.90 -7.63 -11.52
C TYR A 164 -9.32 -8.19 -11.43
N GLN A 165 -10.12 -8.08 -12.49
CA GLN A 165 -11.46 -8.68 -12.57
C GLN A 165 -11.41 -10.21 -12.46
N ALA A 166 -10.45 -10.87 -13.11
CA ALA A 166 -10.27 -12.32 -12.95
C ALA A 166 -9.99 -12.73 -11.49
N TYR A 167 -9.31 -11.88 -10.70
CA TYR A 167 -9.13 -12.09 -9.26
C TYR A 167 -10.40 -11.81 -8.43
N MET A 168 -11.37 -11.09 -8.97
CA MET A 168 -12.71 -10.94 -8.37
C MET A 168 -13.56 -12.19 -8.62
N ASP A 169 -13.47 -12.75 -9.82
CA ASP A 169 -14.38 -13.80 -10.31
C ASP A 169 -14.01 -15.22 -9.85
N SER A 170 -12.82 -15.44 -9.30
CA SER A 170 -12.44 -16.75 -8.73
C SER A 170 -13.37 -17.14 -7.56
N GLU A 171 -14.10 -18.26 -7.70
CA GLU A 171 -15.23 -18.73 -6.86
C GLU A 171 -15.02 -18.68 -5.32
N ILE A 172 -16.09 -18.38 -4.57
CA ILE A 172 -16.16 -17.83 -3.18
C ILE A 172 -16.90 -18.81 -2.22
N PRO A 173 -16.57 -18.96 -0.88
CA PRO A 173 -17.26 -18.24 0.23
C PRO A 173 -16.37 -18.00 1.50
N SER A 174 -16.24 -16.79 2.06
CA SER A 174 -17.23 -16.22 2.96
C SER A 174 -17.02 -14.72 3.12
N ARG A 175 -18.05 -13.98 2.73
CA ARG A 175 -18.35 -12.66 3.26
C ARG A 175 -18.22 -12.72 4.80
N ARG A 176 -17.63 -11.67 5.37
CA ARG A 176 -17.73 -11.38 6.80
C ARG A 176 -19.19 -11.07 7.12
N ASP A 177 -20.01 -12.11 7.31
CA ASP A 177 -21.16 -11.93 8.16
C ASP A 177 -20.63 -11.55 9.56
N PRO A 178 -21.22 -10.53 10.22
CA PRO A 178 -20.96 -10.31 11.63
C PRO A 178 -21.10 -11.64 12.35
N ILE A 179 -20.18 -11.94 13.29
CA ILE A 179 -20.31 -13.17 14.08
C ILE A 179 -21.66 -13.08 14.77
N GLN A 180 -22.57 -13.97 14.39
CA GLN A 180 -23.93 -13.95 14.91
C GLN A 180 -23.85 -13.94 16.45
N PRO A 181 -24.64 -13.11 17.15
CA PRO A 181 -24.55 -12.99 18.60
C PRO A 181 -24.57 -14.34 19.33
N ASP A 182 -25.32 -15.31 18.80
CA ASP A 182 -25.41 -16.66 19.35
C ASP A 182 -24.13 -17.48 19.15
N THR A 183 -23.38 -17.24 18.08
CA THR A 183 -22.05 -17.82 17.89
C THR A 183 -21.05 -17.27 18.91
N VAL A 184 -21.13 -15.96 19.23
CA VAL A 184 -20.29 -15.34 20.29
C VAL A 184 -20.65 -15.90 21.66
N LYS A 185 -21.95 -16.01 21.98
CA LYS A 185 -22.43 -16.62 23.24
C LYS A 185 -21.95 -18.06 23.38
N ARG A 186 -22.11 -18.86 22.32
CA ARG A 186 -21.66 -20.25 22.25
C ARG A 186 -20.14 -20.35 22.46
N TYR A 187 -19.36 -19.48 21.81
CA TYR A 187 -17.91 -19.42 22.00
C TYR A 187 -17.49 -19.06 23.42
N LYS A 188 -18.09 -18.02 24.02
CA LYS A 188 -17.84 -17.66 25.43
C LYS A 188 -18.12 -18.84 26.36
N LYS A 189 -19.22 -19.55 26.13
CA LYS A 189 -19.58 -20.73 26.93
C LYS A 189 -18.56 -21.87 26.79
N VAL A 190 -18.11 -22.17 25.57
CA VAL A 190 -17.04 -23.17 25.35
C VAL A 190 -15.75 -22.76 26.06
N MET A 191 -15.35 -21.48 25.99
CA MET A 191 -14.13 -21.01 26.64
C MET A 191 -14.22 -21.00 28.17
N GLU A 192 -15.40 -20.73 28.75
CA GLU A 192 -15.66 -20.90 30.19
C GLU A 192 -15.49 -22.35 30.63
N LEU A 193 -16.11 -23.30 29.90
CA LEU A 193 -16.00 -24.73 30.21
C LEU A 193 -14.55 -25.22 30.12
N ARG A 194 -13.78 -24.68 29.17
CA ARG A 194 -12.36 -24.97 28.96
C ARG A 194 -11.42 -24.38 30.03
N LYS A 195 -11.87 -23.41 30.84
CA LYS A 195 -11.07 -22.94 31.99
C LYS A 195 -10.90 -24.04 33.03
N ASP A 196 -11.89 -24.91 33.17
CA ASP A 196 -11.71 -26.15 33.92
C ASP A 196 -10.96 -27.16 33.05
N LYS A 197 -9.72 -27.44 33.42
CA LYS A 197 -8.84 -28.38 32.69
C LYS A 197 -9.38 -29.81 32.66
N LYS A 198 -10.39 -30.16 33.47
CA LYS A 198 -11.06 -31.47 33.44
C LYS A 198 -12.00 -31.65 32.25
N ASN A 199 -12.39 -30.55 31.58
CA ASN A 199 -13.27 -30.56 30.41
C ASN A 199 -12.45 -30.66 29.12
N THR A 200 -12.24 -31.90 28.68
CA THR A 200 -11.70 -32.19 27.34
C THR A 200 -12.71 -31.81 26.26
N TYR A 201 -12.26 -31.70 25.01
CA TYR A 201 -13.16 -31.35 23.91
C TYR A 201 -14.29 -32.37 23.75
N ASP A 202 -13.99 -33.66 23.92
CA ASP A 202 -15.00 -34.73 23.83
C ASP A 202 -16.02 -34.66 24.96
N LYS A 203 -15.60 -34.32 26.19
CA LYS A 203 -16.54 -34.08 27.29
C LYS A 203 -17.44 -32.88 27.02
N ILE A 204 -16.92 -31.83 26.41
CA ILE A 204 -17.73 -30.66 26.04
C ILE A 204 -18.79 -31.03 24.99
N ALA A 205 -18.45 -31.89 24.02
CA ALA A 205 -19.42 -32.38 23.05
C ALA A 205 -20.50 -33.26 23.70
N ASN A 206 -20.08 -34.20 24.56
CA ASN A 206 -20.98 -35.18 25.18
C ASN A 206 -21.87 -34.60 26.28
N ASP A 207 -21.30 -33.81 27.20
CA ASP A 207 -22.00 -33.35 28.41
C ASP A 207 -22.82 -32.07 28.15
N TYR A 208 -22.57 -31.38 27.03
CA TYR A 208 -23.24 -30.14 26.65
C TYR A 208 -23.85 -30.19 25.24
N PRO A 209 -24.76 -31.15 24.96
CA PRO A 209 -25.33 -31.35 23.63
C PRO A 209 -26.14 -30.14 23.13
N LYS A 210 -26.64 -29.29 24.04
CA LYS A 210 -27.31 -28.02 23.70
C LYS A 210 -26.41 -27.03 22.96
N LEU A 211 -25.09 -27.23 23.02
CA LEU A 211 -24.16 -26.46 22.23
C LEU A 211 -24.14 -26.92 20.77
N GLY A 212 -24.67 -28.09 20.41
CA GLY A 212 -24.76 -28.56 19.02
C GLY A 212 -23.41 -28.96 18.42
N PHE A 213 -22.59 -29.66 19.19
CA PHE A 213 -21.36 -30.31 18.73
C PHE A 213 -21.54 -31.82 18.82
N ASP A 214 -21.19 -32.55 17.77
CA ASP A 214 -21.32 -34.01 17.74
C ASP A 214 -20.04 -34.69 18.25
N THR A 215 -18.89 -34.05 18.05
CA THR A 215 -17.58 -34.58 18.44
C THR A 215 -16.69 -33.52 19.10
N GLY A 216 -15.64 -33.95 19.81
CA GLY A 216 -14.63 -33.04 20.33
C GLY A 216 -13.84 -32.31 19.23
N GLU A 217 -13.69 -32.90 18.04
CA GLU A 217 -13.05 -32.20 16.92
C GLU A 217 -13.95 -31.08 16.38
N ASP A 218 -15.27 -31.19 16.47
CA ASP A 218 -16.18 -30.08 16.14
C ASP A 218 -16.01 -28.90 17.10
N VAL A 219 -15.84 -29.18 18.40
CA VAL A 219 -15.55 -28.17 19.42
C VAL A 219 -14.20 -27.49 19.11
N ARG A 220 -13.16 -28.29 18.81
CA ARG A 220 -11.82 -27.79 18.51
C ARG A 220 -11.78 -26.99 17.21
N GLY A 221 -12.44 -27.48 16.16
CA GLY A 221 -12.59 -26.82 14.87
C GLY A 221 -13.35 -25.51 15.00
N PHE A 222 -14.41 -25.47 15.82
CA PHE A 222 -15.16 -24.26 16.13
C PHE A 222 -14.30 -23.20 16.81
N ILE A 223 -13.53 -23.54 17.86
CA ILE A 223 -12.61 -22.61 18.52
C ILE A 223 -11.57 -22.09 17.53
N ARG A 224 -10.89 -22.99 16.80
CA ARG A 224 -9.87 -22.61 15.82
C ARG A 224 -10.41 -21.66 14.76
N ARG A 225 -11.62 -21.91 14.24
CA ARG A 225 -12.26 -21.04 13.24
C ARG A 225 -12.51 -19.64 13.77
N ILE A 226 -12.92 -19.51 15.04
CA ILE A 226 -13.17 -18.20 15.68
C ILE A 226 -11.84 -17.51 16.01
N GLU A 227 -10.89 -18.18 16.67
CA GLU A 227 -9.60 -17.59 17.06
C GLU A 227 -8.70 -17.23 15.86
N LYS A 228 -8.79 -17.97 14.75
CA LYS A 228 -8.10 -17.63 13.50
C LYS A 228 -8.52 -16.26 12.97
N ARG A 229 -9.73 -15.77 13.28
CA ARG A 229 -10.17 -14.41 12.93
C ARG A 229 -9.47 -13.32 13.75
N PHE A 230 -8.90 -13.66 14.91
CA PHE A 230 -8.29 -12.71 15.84
C PHE A 230 -6.77 -12.85 15.97
N LYS A 231 -6.15 -13.88 15.38
CA LYS A 231 -4.70 -14.07 15.39
C LYS A 231 -3.99 -12.97 14.60
N LYS A 232 -3.27 -12.08 15.30
CA LYS A 232 -2.22 -11.22 14.71
C LYS A 232 -1.16 -12.16 14.11
N ARG A 233 -0.97 -12.14 12.79
CA ARG A 233 0.21 -12.73 12.16
C ARG A 233 1.13 -11.61 11.70
N SER A 234 2.32 -11.63 12.28
CA SER A 234 3.48 -10.83 11.92
C SER A 234 4.09 -11.33 10.61
N THR A 235 4.61 -10.36 9.86
CA THR A 235 5.58 -10.43 8.75
C THR A 235 5.13 -11.00 7.40
N LEU A 236 4.93 -10.03 6.48
CA LEU A 236 4.61 -10.04 5.05
C LEU A 236 5.83 -10.27 4.12
N ARG A 237 6.82 -11.09 4.48
CA ARG A 237 8.10 -11.08 3.73
C ARG A 237 8.19 -11.92 2.45
N ASP A 238 7.24 -12.79 2.10
CA ASP A 238 7.43 -13.74 0.99
C ASP A 238 6.27 -13.84 -0.03
N LEU A 239 5.62 -12.72 -0.38
CA LEU A 239 4.74 -12.67 -1.56
C LEU A 239 5.53 -12.25 -2.81
N PRO A 240 5.16 -12.74 -4.01
CA PRO A 240 5.90 -12.42 -5.22
C PRO A 240 5.80 -10.93 -5.50
N LYS A 241 6.97 -10.35 -5.81
CA LYS A 241 7.21 -8.94 -6.13
C LYS A 241 6.12 -8.35 -7.02
N LEU A 242 5.14 -7.70 -6.40
CA LEU A 242 4.24 -6.76 -7.05
C LEU A 242 4.99 -5.41 -7.09
N TYR A 243 5.79 -5.23 -8.15
CA TYR A 243 6.57 -4.03 -8.47
C TYR A 243 7.17 -3.27 -7.29
N TRP A 244 7.87 -3.99 -6.42
CA TRP A 244 8.78 -3.45 -5.43
C TRP A 244 9.88 -4.47 -5.22
N HIS A 245 11.03 -4.21 -5.84
CA HIS A 245 12.38 -4.74 -5.62
C HIS A 245 13.10 -4.78 -6.97
N ASN A 246 13.77 -3.68 -7.31
CA ASN A 246 15.22 -3.77 -7.45
C ASN A 246 15.81 -3.17 -6.17
#